data_AF-A0AAN0VHX7-F1
#
_entry.id   AF-A0AAN0VHX7-F1
#
_cell.length_a   1.000
_cell.length_b   1.000
_cell.length_c   1.000
_cell.angle_alpha   90.00
_cell.angle_beta   90.00
_cell.angle_gamma   90.00
#
_symmetry.space_group_name_H-M   'P 1'
#
loop_
_entity.id
_entity.type
_entity.pdbx_description
1 polymer ?
#
loop_
_entity_poly.entity_id
_entity_poly.type
_entity_poly.pdbx_seq_one_letter_code
_entity_poly.pdbx_strand_id
1 'polypeptide(L)'
;MGIFTIEYLCRVWVAPCQIFGPYGFAGACKARVKYMLSFSGLVDLLSILPFYLRAFFPYLDLRILRALRLLRILKLSHYNSAMEDLFEAIHEEKRSFYAASYLFAILFILSSTLMYFAEHATHPTGFHSIPASMYWALITLTTVGYGDITPITVAGKLIAVGSAILGVIVVALITGIVASAFNAQMERRNIIFEDQVRKALLDGILDHSEKADLERLRKQFGMTKRRAVALIHQVQSTRAKQ
;
A
#
# COMPACT_ATOMS: atom_id res chain seq x y z
N MET A 1 9.99 14.17 -21.80
CA MET A 1 9.73 15.11 -20.69
C MET A 1 8.57 16.02 -21.02
N GLY A 2 8.57 16.69 -22.19
CA GLY A 2 7.44 17.51 -22.65
C GLY A 2 6.09 16.80 -22.58
N ILE A 3 5.99 15.54 -23.03
CA ILE A 3 4.76 14.74 -22.94
C ILE A 3 4.24 14.62 -21.48
N PHE A 4 5.12 14.41 -20.50
CA PHE A 4 4.72 14.29 -19.09
C PHE A 4 4.36 15.63 -18.45
N THR A 5 5.02 16.71 -18.84
CA THR A 5 4.61 18.06 -18.43
C THR A 5 3.23 18.39 -19.01
N ILE A 6 3.02 18.12 -20.29
CA ILE A 6 1.74 18.36 -20.96
C ILE A 6 0.64 17.52 -20.30
N GLU A 7 0.90 16.23 -20.04
CA GLU A 7 -0.01 15.36 -19.31
C GLU A 7 -0.34 15.92 -17.91
N TYR A 8 0.67 16.36 -17.15
CA TYR A 8 0.47 16.96 -15.82
C TYR A 8 -0.36 18.25 -15.88
N LEU A 9 -0.04 19.14 -16.82
CA LEU A 9 -0.78 20.40 -17.01
C LEU A 9 -2.22 20.14 -17.46
N CYS A 10 -2.44 19.21 -18.37
CA CYS A 10 -3.79 18.78 -18.77
C CYS A 10 -4.57 18.22 -17.58
N ARG A 11 -3.96 17.38 -16.74
CA ARG A 11 -4.60 16.85 -15.52
C ARG A 11 -4.95 17.93 -14.51
N VAL A 12 -4.03 18.86 -14.24
CA VAL A 12 -4.29 20.04 -13.38
C VAL A 12 -5.41 20.89 -13.98
N TRP A 13 -5.45 21.05 -15.30
CA TRP A 13 -6.48 21.83 -15.99
C TRP A 13 -7.87 21.18 -15.90
N VAL A 14 -7.94 19.85 -16.01
CA VAL A 14 -9.19 19.04 -15.99
C VAL A 14 -9.65 18.72 -14.56
N ALA A 15 -8.78 18.80 -13.55
CA ALA A 15 -9.12 18.50 -12.14
C ALA A 15 -10.40 19.17 -11.60
N PRO A 16 -10.74 20.43 -11.96
CA PRO A 16 -12.01 21.05 -11.56
C PRO A 16 -13.26 20.37 -12.13
N CYS A 17 -13.17 19.66 -13.26
CA CYS A 17 -14.31 19.00 -13.92
C CYS A 17 -14.73 17.70 -13.24
N GLN A 18 -13.88 17.09 -12.39
CA GLN A 18 -14.23 15.88 -11.63
C GLN A 18 -15.06 16.18 -10.36
N ILE A 19 -15.06 17.44 -9.89
CA ILE A 19 -15.84 17.86 -8.73
C ILE A 19 -17.14 18.48 -9.26
N PHE A 20 -18.19 17.66 -9.38
CA PHE A 20 -19.54 18.15 -9.67
C PHE A 20 -20.01 19.05 -8.53
N GLY A 21 -19.98 20.38 -8.75
CA GLY A 21 -20.53 21.37 -7.81
C GLY A 21 -20.44 22.79 -8.37
N PRO A 22 -21.43 23.66 -8.08
CA PRO A 22 -21.49 25.02 -8.62
C PRO A 22 -20.54 25.93 -7.84
N TYR A 23 -19.26 25.88 -8.16
CA TYR A 23 -18.29 26.81 -7.58
C TYR A 23 -17.65 27.64 -8.69
N GLY A 24 -17.72 28.97 -8.54
CA GLY A 24 -17.08 29.92 -9.45
C GLY A 24 -15.55 29.78 -9.48
N PHE A 25 -14.87 30.70 -10.17
CA PHE A 25 -13.42 30.69 -10.43
C PHE A 25 -12.53 30.35 -9.21
N ALA A 26 -12.90 30.80 -8.00
CA ALA A 26 -12.19 30.51 -6.76
C ALA A 26 -12.23 29.02 -6.35
N GLY A 27 -13.33 28.32 -6.63
CA GLY A 27 -13.46 26.88 -6.38
C GLY A 27 -12.59 26.04 -7.32
N ALA A 28 -12.46 26.46 -8.58
CA ALA A 28 -11.57 25.83 -9.54
C ALA A 28 -10.09 25.94 -9.12
N CYS A 29 -9.64 27.09 -8.62
CA CYS A 29 -8.29 27.24 -8.07
C CYS A 29 -8.06 26.35 -6.84
N LYS A 30 -9.03 26.25 -5.93
CA LYS A 30 -8.92 25.37 -4.75
C LYS A 30 -8.87 23.89 -5.13
N ALA A 31 -9.63 23.48 -6.14
CA ALA A 31 -9.60 22.12 -6.70
C ALA A 31 -8.23 21.77 -7.32
N ARG A 32 -7.64 22.71 -8.07
CA ARG A 32 -6.30 22.55 -8.65
C ARG A 32 -5.22 22.38 -7.60
N VAL A 33 -5.23 23.23 -6.56
CA VAL A 33 -4.27 23.13 -5.44
C VAL A 33 -4.47 21.81 -4.67
N LYS A 34 -5.72 21.41 -4.42
CA LYS A 34 -6.03 20.12 -3.80
C LYS A 34 -5.51 18.94 -4.61
N TYR A 35 -5.60 19.00 -5.95
CA TYR A 35 -5.02 17.99 -6.83
C TYR A 35 -3.48 17.98 -6.77
N MET A 36 -2.82 19.14 -6.84
CA MET A 36 -1.36 19.24 -6.76
C MET A 36 -0.80 18.69 -5.43
N LEU A 37 -1.54 18.84 -4.33
CA LEU A 37 -1.19 18.32 -3.00
C LEU A 37 -1.72 16.91 -2.73
N SER A 38 -2.44 16.29 -3.67
CA SER A 38 -2.84 14.89 -3.57
C SER A 38 -1.65 13.97 -3.80
N PHE A 39 -1.71 12.74 -3.28
CA PHE A 39 -0.65 11.75 -3.47
C PHE A 39 -0.28 11.58 -4.96
N SER A 40 -1.28 11.45 -5.82
CA SER A 40 -1.10 11.32 -7.27
C SER A 40 -0.50 12.57 -7.92
N GLY A 41 -0.96 13.76 -7.53
CA GLY A 41 -0.41 15.02 -8.03
C GLY A 41 1.04 15.26 -7.60
N LEU A 42 1.38 14.85 -6.37
CA LEU A 42 2.73 14.95 -5.83
C LEU A 42 3.70 13.98 -6.52
N VAL A 43 3.27 12.75 -6.83
CA VAL A 43 4.03 11.80 -7.65
C VAL A 43 4.25 12.36 -9.06
N ASP A 44 3.23 12.91 -9.69
CA ASP A 44 3.33 13.51 -11.03
C ASP A 44 4.28 14.71 -11.03
N LEU A 45 4.19 15.60 -10.03
CA LEU A 45 5.07 16.75 -9.84
C LEU A 45 6.53 16.32 -9.62
N LEU A 46 6.77 15.38 -8.70
CA LEU A 46 8.12 14.84 -8.42
C LEU A 46 8.73 14.13 -9.64
N SER A 47 7.90 13.60 -10.55
CA SER A 47 8.39 12.92 -11.77
C SER A 47 8.92 13.89 -12.86
N ILE A 48 8.41 15.12 -12.88
CA ILE A 48 8.82 16.21 -13.79
C ILE A 48 9.87 17.13 -13.16
N LEU A 49 9.91 17.22 -11.82
CA LEU A 49 10.81 18.06 -11.04
C LEU A 49 12.30 17.97 -11.45
N PRO A 50 12.89 16.77 -11.70
CA PRO A 50 14.31 16.67 -12.04
C PRO A 50 14.69 17.33 -13.36
N PHE A 51 13.73 17.45 -14.29
CA PHE A 51 13.95 18.12 -15.58
C PHE A 51 14.01 19.64 -15.40
N TYR A 52 13.04 20.20 -14.68
CA TYR A 52 12.96 21.65 -14.44
C TYR A 52 14.08 22.15 -13.53
N LEU A 53 14.42 21.40 -12.48
CA LEU A 53 15.54 21.77 -11.60
C LEU A 53 16.89 21.78 -12.32
N ARG A 54 17.12 20.86 -13.26
CA ARG A 54 18.33 20.87 -14.08
C ARG A 54 18.39 22.06 -15.05
N ALA A 55 17.24 22.52 -15.55
CA ALA A 55 17.16 23.66 -16.44
C ALA A 55 17.43 25.00 -15.71
N PHE A 56 16.93 25.16 -14.49
CA PHE A 56 17.11 26.38 -13.69
C PHE A 56 18.43 26.41 -12.90
N PHE A 57 18.95 25.26 -12.45
CA PHE A 57 20.17 25.17 -11.64
C PHE A 57 21.18 24.18 -12.26
N PRO A 58 21.87 24.56 -13.35
CA PRO A 58 22.81 23.68 -14.05
C PRO A 58 24.09 23.38 -13.24
N TYR A 59 24.39 24.17 -12.21
CA TYR A 59 25.61 24.06 -11.39
C TYR A 59 25.49 23.12 -10.18
N LEU A 60 24.27 22.67 -9.84
CA LEU A 60 24.09 21.69 -8.76
C LEU A 60 24.37 20.28 -9.27
N ASP A 61 25.11 19.46 -8.52
CA ASP A 61 25.34 18.05 -8.89
C ASP A 61 24.08 17.22 -8.59
N LEU A 62 23.11 17.30 -9.51
CA LEU A 62 21.77 16.70 -9.38
C LEU A 62 21.76 15.18 -9.63
N ARG A 63 22.82 14.46 -9.25
CA ARG A 63 22.93 12.99 -9.36
C ARG A 63 21.79 12.28 -8.66
N ILE A 64 21.47 12.69 -7.43
CA ILE A 64 20.37 12.11 -6.64
C ILE A 64 19.01 12.42 -7.30
N LEU A 65 18.85 13.58 -7.94
CA LEU A 65 17.61 13.90 -8.67
C LEU A 65 17.44 13.05 -9.94
N ARG A 66 18.49 12.40 -10.46
CA ARG A 66 18.31 11.40 -11.54
C ARG A 66 17.55 10.18 -11.04
N ALA A 67 17.73 9.76 -9.79
CA ALA A 67 17.00 8.64 -9.21
C ALA A 67 15.50 8.95 -9.06
N LEU A 68 15.11 10.22 -8.87
CA LEU A 68 13.70 10.64 -8.88
C LEU A 68 12.98 10.34 -10.21
N ARG A 69 13.72 10.11 -11.31
CA ARG A 69 13.11 9.64 -12.56
C ARG A 69 12.52 8.22 -12.42
N LEU A 70 13.03 7.40 -11.51
CA LEU A 70 12.47 6.07 -11.22
C LEU A 70 11.08 6.16 -10.57
N LEU A 71 10.76 7.26 -9.88
CA LEU A 71 9.42 7.50 -9.33
C LEU A 71 8.33 7.52 -10.42
N ARG A 72 8.70 7.65 -11.70
CA ARG A 72 7.76 7.47 -12.82
C ARG A 72 7.10 6.11 -12.84
N ILE A 73 7.75 5.06 -12.31
CA ILE A 73 7.11 3.74 -12.22
C ILE A 73 5.87 3.80 -11.33
N LEU A 74 5.85 4.68 -10.33
CA LEU A 74 4.72 4.88 -9.43
C LEU A 74 3.52 5.53 -10.13
N LYS A 75 3.68 6.14 -11.33
CA LYS A 75 2.52 6.54 -12.16
C LYS A 75 1.63 5.36 -12.55
N LEU A 76 2.18 4.13 -12.62
CA LEU A 76 1.39 2.93 -12.91
C LEU A 76 0.39 2.61 -11.79
N SER A 77 0.61 3.12 -10.57
CA SER A 77 -0.36 3.03 -9.47
C SER A 77 -1.72 3.62 -9.84
N HIS A 78 -1.76 4.59 -10.77
CA HIS A 78 -3.00 5.23 -11.20
C HIS A 78 -3.81 4.40 -12.20
N TYR A 79 -3.15 3.51 -12.94
CA TYR A 79 -3.81 2.62 -13.89
C TYR A 79 -4.28 1.31 -13.25
N ASN A 80 -3.75 0.97 -12.08
CA ASN A 80 -4.05 -0.30 -11.43
C ASN A 80 -4.98 -0.09 -10.23
N SER A 81 -6.29 -0.28 -10.46
CA SER A 81 -7.31 -0.27 -9.40
C SER A 81 -6.99 -1.24 -8.26
N ALA A 82 -6.21 -2.30 -8.52
CA ALA A 82 -5.80 -3.25 -7.49
C ALA A 82 -4.89 -2.62 -6.42
N MET A 83 -4.16 -1.54 -6.72
CA MET A 83 -3.36 -0.82 -5.71
C MET A 83 -4.23 0.05 -4.81
N GLU A 84 -5.23 0.73 -5.39
CA GLU A 84 -6.22 1.49 -4.62
C GLU A 84 -7.01 0.57 -3.70
N ASP A 85 -7.43 -0.59 -4.22
CA ASP A 85 -8.07 -1.66 -3.45
C ASP A 85 -7.19 -2.09 -2.26
N LEU A 86 -5.91 -2.38 -2.50
CA LEU A 86 -4.97 -2.80 -1.45
C LEU A 86 -4.78 -1.72 -0.38
N PHE A 87 -4.62 -0.46 -0.77
CA PHE A 87 -4.47 0.65 0.17
C PHE A 87 -5.73 0.86 1.00
N GLU A 88 -6.90 0.72 0.38
CA GLU A 88 -8.19 0.82 1.09
C GLU A 88 -8.37 -0.35 2.08
N ALA A 89 -7.99 -1.58 1.70
CA ALA A 89 -7.97 -2.74 2.61
C ALA A 89 -7.11 -2.47 3.85
N ILE A 90 -5.88 -2.00 3.65
CA ILE A 90 -4.95 -1.69 4.74
C ILE A 90 -5.48 -0.52 5.58
N HIS A 91 -6.14 0.45 4.94
CA HIS A 91 -6.74 1.58 5.64
C HIS A 91 -7.87 1.14 6.57
N GLU A 92 -8.68 0.18 6.14
CA GLU A 92 -9.78 -0.39 6.93
C GLU A 92 -9.22 -1.16 8.15
N GLU A 93 -8.09 -1.87 7.97
CA GLU A 93 -7.40 -2.65 9.01
C GLU A 93 -6.26 -1.90 9.74
N LYS A 94 -6.30 -0.56 9.75
CA LYS A 94 -5.25 0.29 10.35
C LYS A 94 -4.89 -0.08 11.78
N ARG A 95 -5.88 -0.41 12.63
CA ARG A 95 -5.65 -0.72 14.04
C ARG A 95 -4.73 -1.92 14.19
N SER A 96 -5.01 -2.98 13.45
CA SER A 96 -4.23 -4.23 13.41
C SER A 96 -2.81 -3.95 12.90
N PHE A 97 -2.68 -3.17 11.83
CA PHE A 97 -1.38 -2.79 11.26
C PHE A 97 -0.53 -1.94 12.22
N TYR A 98 -1.14 -0.97 12.90
CA TYR A 98 -0.46 -0.15 13.91
C TYR A 98 0.00 -0.99 15.10
N ALA A 99 -0.81 -1.93 15.58
CA ALA A 99 -0.43 -2.83 16.67
C ALA A 99 0.78 -3.71 16.28
N ALA A 100 0.78 -4.27 15.07
CA ALA A 100 1.90 -5.07 14.57
C ALA A 100 3.19 -4.24 14.39
N SER A 101 3.06 -3.02 13.85
CA SER A 101 4.18 -2.09 13.70
C SER A 101 4.75 -1.64 15.04
N TYR A 102 3.88 -1.44 16.04
CA TYR A 102 4.29 -1.11 17.41
C TYR A 102 5.04 -2.27 18.07
N LEU A 103 4.55 -3.51 17.92
CA LEU A 103 5.23 -4.71 18.39
C LEU A 103 6.62 -4.86 17.72
N PHE A 104 6.71 -4.64 16.41
CA PHE A 104 7.97 -4.64 15.68
C PHE A 104 8.95 -3.59 16.23
N ALA A 105 8.48 -2.36 16.46
CA ALA A 105 9.31 -1.29 17.00
C ALA A 105 9.86 -1.61 18.39
N ILE A 106 9.05 -2.21 19.28
CA ILE A 106 9.51 -2.67 20.59
C ILE A 106 10.60 -3.73 20.44
N LEU A 107 10.35 -4.77 19.63
CA LEU A 107 11.31 -5.85 19.42
C LEU A 107 12.61 -5.36 18.77
N PHE A 108 12.50 -4.39 17.88
CA PHE A 108 13.62 -3.71 17.25
C PHE A 108 14.50 -2.97 18.25
N ILE A 109 13.90 -2.11 19.08
CA ILE A 109 14.64 -1.37 20.12
C ILE A 109 15.23 -2.33 21.16
N LEU A 110 14.45 -3.33 21.58
CA LEU A 110 14.87 -4.32 22.58
C LEU A 110 16.03 -5.16 22.06
N SER A 111 15.92 -5.74 20.86
CA SER A 111 16.98 -6.55 20.26
C SER A 111 18.25 -5.73 20.03
N SER A 112 18.11 -4.49 19.56
CA SER A 112 19.25 -3.57 19.39
C SER A 112 19.95 -3.28 20.72
N THR A 113 19.19 -2.97 21.77
CA THR A 113 19.75 -2.61 23.07
C THR A 113 20.41 -3.80 23.75
N LEU A 114 19.76 -4.97 23.75
CA LEU A 114 20.32 -6.20 24.30
C LEU A 114 21.61 -6.59 23.58
N MET A 115 21.63 -6.49 22.25
CA MET A 115 22.82 -6.83 21.48
C MET A 115 23.99 -5.88 21.75
N TYR A 116 23.71 -4.58 21.84
CA TYR A 116 24.71 -3.60 22.24
C TYR A 116 25.33 -3.97 23.59
N PHE A 117 24.53 -4.20 24.62
CA PHE A 117 25.08 -4.55 25.94
C PHE A 117 25.83 -5.88 25.96
N ALA A 118 25.45 -6.86 25.15
CA ALA A 118 26.12 -8.15 25.10
C ALA A 118 27.46 -8.12 24.36
N GLU A 119 27.57 -7.34 23.28
CA GLU A 119 28.71 -7.40 22.36
C GLU A 119 29.60 -6.14 22.35
N HIS A 120 29.14 -5.01 22.88
CA HIS A 120 29.85 -3.74 22.76
C HIS A 120 31.28 -3.77 23.32
N ALA A 121 31.50 -4.48 24.43
CA ALA A 121 32.80 -4.54 25.09
C ALA A 121 33.80 -5.50 24.43
N THR A 122 33.31 -6.47 23.65
CA THR A 122 34.11 -7.60 23.15
C THR A 122 34.26 -7.60 21.63
N HIS A 123 33.30 -7.02 20.91
CA HIS A 123 33.27 -7.07 19.46
C HIS A 123 34.20 -6.01 18.84
N PRO A 124 35.08 -6.39 17.89
CA PRO A 124 36.14 -5.50 17.39
C PRO A 124 35.66 -4.34 16.50
N THR A 125 34.55 -4.48 15.76
CA THR A 125 34.09 -3.46 14.78
C THR A 125 32.57 -3.25 14.68
N GLY A 126 31.73 -4.24 15.05
CA GLY A 126 30.31 -4.29 14.66
C GLY A 126 29.30 -3.64 15.62
N PHE A 127 29.56 -3.64 16.93
CA PHE A 127 28.58 -3.21 17.95
C PHE A 127 29.04 -2.00 18.80
N HIS A 128 29.80 -1.08 18.19
CA HIS A 128 30.35 0.09 18.91
C HIS A 128 29.31 1.16 19.30
N SER A 129 28.14 1.16 18.70
CA SER A 129 27.11 2.16 18.98
C SER A 129 25.71 1.55 18.92
N ILE A 130 24.76 2.22 19.56
CA ILE A 130 23.35 1.83 19.50
C ILE A 130 22.87 1.81 18.03
N PRO A 131 23.14 2.83 17.18
CA PRO A 131 22.77 2.77 15.76
C PRO A 131 23.38 1.59 14.98
N ALA A 132 24.62 1.18 15.27
CA ALA A 132 25.21 0.01 14.64
C ALA A 132 24.49 -1.29 15.04
N SER A 133 24.09 -1.38 16.32
CA SER A 133 23.29 -2.50 16.82
C SER A 133 21.86 -2.49 16.27
N MET A 134 21.31 -1.30 15.99
CA MET A 134 20.01 -1.14 15.31
C MET A 134 20.08 -1.65 13.87
N TYR A 135 21.17 -1.38 13.14
CA TYR A 135 21.36 -1.94 11.81
C TYR A 135 21.32 -3.48 11.84
N TRP A 136 22.07 -4.10 12.75
CA TRP A 136 22.04 -5.56 12.95
C TRP A 136 20.63 -6.08 13.32
N ALA A 137 19.95 -5.40 14.25
CA ALA A 137 18.61 -5.78 14.68
C ALA A 137 17.61 -5.70 13.52
N LEU A 138 17.71 -4.66 12.68
CA LEU A 138 16.83 -4.49 11.51
C LEU A 138 16.99 -5.65 10.53
N ILE A 139 18.22 -5.96 10.11
CA ILE A 139 18.47 -7.02 9.12
C ILE A 139 18.15 -8.40 9.66
N THR A 140 18.29 -8.62 10.97
CA THR A 140 17.98 -9.89 11.63
C THR A 140 16.47 -10.08 11.78
N LEU A 141 15.76 -9.07 12.30
CA LEU A 141 14.30 -9.13 12.50
C LEU A 141 13.53 -9.18 11.18
N THR A 142 14.06 -8.57 10.12
CA THR A 142 13.48 -8.61 8.78
C THR A 142 13.93 -9.83 7.97
N THR A 143 14.66 -10.76 8.57
CA THR A 143 15.15 -12.02 7.95
C THR A 143 16.09 -11.84 6.75
N VAL A 144 16.67 -10.63 6.57
CA VAL A 144 17.63 -10.35 5.50
C VAL A 144 18.99 -10.99 5.81
N GLY A 145 19.51 -10.75 7.02
CA GLY A 145 20.71 -11.43 7.54
C GLY A 145 21.94 -11.39 6.62
N TYR A 146 22.44 -10.21 6.27
CA TYR A 146 23.63 -10.07 5.40
C TYR A 146 24.88 -10.81 5.93
N GLY A 147 24.97 -11.01 7.24
CA GLY A 147 26.11 -11.70 7.87
C GLY A 147 27.39 -10.89 7.94
N ASP A 148 27.32 -9.58 7.65
CA ASP A 148 28.41 -8.61 7.77
C ASP A 148 28.78 -8.30 9.22
N ILE A 149 27.79 -8.36 10.12
CA ILE A 149 27.97 -8.20 11.56
C ILE A 149 27.26 -9.36 12.27
N THR A 150 27.98 -10.10 13.11
CA THR A 150 27.44 -11.25 13.85
C THR A 150 27.98 -11.30 15.26
N PRO A 151 27.16 -11.63 16.29
CA PRO A 151 27.64 -11.72 17.66
C PRO A 151 28.68 -12.83 17.83
N ILE A 152 29.73 -12.51 18.58
CA ILE A 152 30.82 -13.44 18.87
C ILE A 152 30.66 -14.11 20.25
N THR A 153 30.03 -13.42 21.21
CA THR A 153 29.83 -13.94 22.57
C THR A 153 28.71 -14.98 22.63
N VAL A 154 28.77 -15.87 23.62
CA VAL A 154 27.71 -16.87 23.87
C VAL A 154 26.37 -16.18 24.18
N ALA A 155 26.40 -15.11 24.99
CA ALA A 155 25.21 -14.34 25.32
C ALA A 155 24.60 -13.66 24.09
N GLY A 156 25.42 -13.01 23.26
CA GLY A 156 24.97 -12.39 22.01
C GLY A 156 24.39 -13.41 21.04
N LYS A 157 24.98 -14.60 20.92
CA LYS A 157 24.42 -15.69 20.09
C LYS A 157 23.03 -16.13 20.58
N LEU A 158 22.83 -16.28 21.89
CA LEU A 158 21.51 -16.62 22.45
C LEU A 158 20.47 -15.52 22.16
N ILE A 159 20.86 -14.25 22.32
CA ILE A 159 20.01 -13.10 21.98
C ILE A 159 19.67 -13.12 20.49
N ALA A 160 20.64 -13.39 19.62
CA ALA A 160 20.42 -13.45 18.18
C ALA A 160 19.45 -14.56 17.77
N VAL A 161 19.54 -15.76 18.37
CA VAL A 161 18.55 -16.82 18.13
C VAL A 161 17.15 -16.38 18.54
N GLY A 162 17.01 -15.78 19.73
CA GLY A 162 15.72 -15.26 20.20
C GLY A 162 15.15 -14.17 19.30
N SER A 163 15.96 -13.17 18.94
CA SER A 163 15.59 -12.09 18.03
C SER A 163 15.22 -12.61 16.64
N ALA A 164 15.93 -13.60 16.10
CA ALA A 164 15.60 -14.19 14.80
C ALA A 164 14.22 -14.87 14.82
N ILE A 165 13.91 -15.66 15.85
CA ILE A 165 12.60 -16.31 16.00
C ILE A 165 11.49 -15.27 16.12
N LEU A 166 11.67 -14.27 16.99
CA LEU A 166 10.69 -13.20 17.18
C LEU A 166 10.49 -12.36 15.91
N GLY A 167 11.56 -12.10 15.16
CA GLY A 167 11.50 -11.41 13.87
C GLY A 167 10.59 -12.13 12.86
N VAL A 168 10.81 -13.43 12.67
CA VAL A 168 9.96 -14.25 11.79
C VAL A 168 8.50 -14.19 12.20
N ILE A 169 8.20 -14.28 13.50
CA ILE A 169 6.82 -14.22 14.03
C ILE A 169 6.16 -12.88 13.67
N VAL A 170 6.87 -11.76 13.84
CA VAL A 170 6.31 -10.43 13.55
C VAL A 170 6.12 -10.20 12.05
N VAL A 171 7.07 -10.61 11.22
CA VAL A 171 6.92 -10.51 9.76
C VAL A 171 5.72 -11.34 9.29
N ALA A 172 5.57 -12.57 9.80
CA ALA A 172 4.41 -13.41 9.52
C ALA A 172 3.09 -12.77 9.97
N LEU A 173 3.08 -12.10 11.13
CA LEU A 173 1.91 -11.35 11.61
C LEU A 173 1.51 -10.24 10.64
N ILE A 174 2.46 -9.43 10.18
CA ILE A 174 2.18 -8.34 9.22
C ILE A 174 1.62 -8.90 7.91
N THR A 175 2.26 -9.96 7.36
CA THR A 175 1.76 -10.64 6.16
C THR A 175 0.35 -11.19 6.36
N GLY A 176 0.07 -11.80 7.51
CA GLY A 176 -1.24 -12.33 7.86
C GLY A 176 -2.32 -11.25 7.96
N ILE A 177 -2.02 -10.10 8.56
CA ILE A 177 -2.94 -8.96 8.65
C ILE A 177 -3.29 -8.44 7.25
N VAL A 178 -2.30 -8.26 6.37
CA VAL A 178 -2.54 -7.79 5.00
C VAL A 178 -3.40 -8.79 4.22
N ALA A 179 -3.11 -10.10 4.35
CA ALA A 179 -3.91 -11.14 3.71
C ALA A 179 -5.36 -11.16 4.24
N SER A 180 -5.54 -11.02 5.56
CA SER A 180 -6.86 -10.95 6.19
C SER A 180 -7.65 -9.72 5.73
N ALA A 181 -7.00 -8.55 5.68
CA ALA A 181 -7.61 -7.31 5.20
C ALA A 181 -8.10 -7.44 3.76
N PHE A 182 -7.25 -8.02 2.89
CA PHE A 182 -7.61 -8.26 1.49
C PHE A 182 -8.77 -9.25 1.36
N ASN A 183 -8.76 -10.34 2.12
CA ASN A 183 -9.86 -11.30 2.14
C ASN A 183 -11.16 -10.68 2.65
N ALA A 184 -11.11 -9.88 3.71
CA ALA A 184 -12.28 -9.20 4.26
C ALA A 184 -12.89 -8.23 3.24
N GLN A 185 -12.06 -7.46 2.52
CA GLN A 185 -12.54 -6.56 1.48
C GLN A 185 -13.14 -7.32 0.28
N MET A 186 -12.53 -8.43 -0.13
CA MET A 186 -13.08 -9.31 -1.18
C MET A 186 -14.42 -9.92 -0.77
N GLU A 187 -14.58 -10.30 0.50
CA GLU A 187 -15.83 -10.83 1.01
C GLU A 187 -16.93 -9.78 1.10
N ARG A 188 -16.57 -8.56 1.54
CA ARG A 188 -17.49 -7.41 1.52
C ARG A 188 -18.05 -7.13 0.12
N ARG A 189 -17.21 -7.24 -0.92
CA ARG A 189 -17.64 -7.13 -2.32
C ARG A 189 -18.61 -8.24 -2.73
N ASN A 190 -18.37 -9.48 -2.28
CA ASN A 190 -19.29 -10.60 -2.54
C ASN A 190 -20.66 -10.35 -1.91
N ILE A 191 -20.70 -9.89 -0.65
CA ILE A 191 -21.94 -9.59 0.08
C ILE A 191 -22.72 -8.46 -0.63
N ILE A 192 -22.05 -7.38 -1.02
CA ILE A 192 -22.70 -6.27 -1.75
C ILE A 192 -23.26 -6.77 -3.09
N PHE A 193 -22.50 -7.59 -3.82
CA PHE A 193 -22.96 -8.18 -5.07
C PHE A 193 -24.17 -9.09 -4.85
N GLU A 194 -24.15 -9.95 -3.82
CA GLU A 194 -25.27 -10.84 -3.48
C GLU A 194 -26.54 -10.06 -3.12
N ASP A 195 -26.43 -8.98 -2.35
CA ASP A 195 -27.56 -8.10 -2.01
C ASP A 195 -28.18 -7.46 -3.27
N GLN A 196 -27.35 -7.03 -4.22
CA GLN A 196 -27.82 -6.49 -5.50
C GLN A 196 -28.50 -7.56 -6.36
N VAL A 197 -27.95 -8.77 -6.41
CA VAL A 197 -28.59 -9.91 -7.08
C VAL A 197 -29.93 -10.25 -6.44
N ARG A 198 -30.00 -10.25 -5.10
CA ARG A 198 -31.24 -10.52 -4.37
C ARG A 198 -32.31 -9.49 -4.68
N LYS A 199 -31.94 -8.20 -4.74
CA LYS A 199 -32.84 -7.10 -5.12
C LYS A 199 -33.34 -7.23 -6.55
N ALA A 200 -32.44 -7.51 -7.49
CA ALA A 200 -32.79 -7.73 -8.90
C ALA A 200 -33.65 -8.98 -9.12
N LEU A 201 -33.62 -9.94 -8.20
CA LEU A 201 -34.47 -11.14 -8.28
C LEU A 201 -35.79 -10.99 -7.53
N LEU A 202 -36.13 -9.84 -6.91
CA LEU A 202 -37.35 -9.73 -6.08
C LEU A 202 -38.64 -10.06 -6.87
N ASP A 203 -38.74 -9.59 -8.11
CA ASP A 203 -39.87 -9.84 -9.01
C ASP A 203 -39.83 -11.23 -9.69
N GLY A 204 -38.73 -11.98 -9.53
CA GLY A 204 -38.54 -13.31 -10.10
C GLY A 204 -38.01 -13.34 -11.52
N ILE A 205 -37.81 -12.20 -12.18
CA ILE A 205 -37.37 -12.14 -13.57
C ILE A 205 -36.18 -11.21 -13.67
N LEU A 206 -35.01 -11.75 -13.99
CA LEU A 206 -33.82 -10.94 -14.21
C LEU A 206 -33.92 -10.23 -15.56
N ASP A 207 -34.25 -8.94 -15.54
CA ASP A 207 -34.49 -8.14 -16.74
C ASP A 207 -33.17 -7.83 -17.50
N HIS A 208 -33.26 -7.19 -18.67
CA HIS A 208 -32.08 -6.82 -19.44
C HIS A 208 -31.25 -5.69 -18.81
N SER A 209 -31.89 -4.76 -18.08
CA SER A 209 -31.27 -3.64 -17.36
C SER A 209 -30.45 -4.12 -16.16
N GLU A 210 -31.04 -4.93 -15.30
CA GLU A 210 -30.46 -5.55 -14.12
C GLU A 210 -29.29 -6.46 -14.48
N LYS A 211 -29.39 -7.23 -15.56
CA LYS A 211 -28.25 -7.98 -16.10
C LYS A 211 -27.09 -7.05 -16.46
N ALA A 212 -27.38 -5.90 -17.08
CA ALA A 212 -26.35 -4.94 -17.44
C ALA A 212 -25.74 -4.27 -16.19
N ASP A 213 -26.54 -3.98 -15.17
CA ASP A 213 -26.07 -3.38 -13.92
C ASP A 213 -25.26 -4.35 -13.07
N LEU A 214 -25.67 -5.63 -12.97
CA LEU A 214 -24.87 -6.68 -12.35
C LEU A 214 -23.54 -6.91 -13.09
N GLU A 215 -23.53 -6.85 -14.43
CA GLU A 215 -22.29 -6.96 -15.21
C GLU A 215 -21.37 -5.75 -15.02
N ARG A 216 -21.93 -4.54 -14.86
CA ARG A 216 -21.17 -3.33 -14.49
C ARG A 216 -20.56 -3.48 -13.10
N LEU A 217 -21.35 -3.91 -12.12
CA LEU A 217 -20.91 -4.12 -10.74
C LEU A 217 -19.82 -5.21 -10.65
N ARG A 218 -20.00 -6.31 -11.40
CA ARG A 218 -18.99 -7.36 -11.54
C ARG A 218 -17.66 -6.80 -12.06
N LYS A 219 -17.70 -5.99 -13.12
CA LYS A 219 -16.49 -5.37 -13.69
C LYS A 219 -15.84 -4.40 -12.71
N GLN A 220 -16.64 -3.61 -12.00
CA GLN A 220 -16.17 -2.67 -10.98
C GLN A 220 -15.45 -3.39 -9.83
N PHE A 221 -15.98 -4.51 -9.35
CA PHE A 221 -15.37 -5.31 -8.29
C PHE A 221 -14.23 -6.23 -8.77
N GLY A 222 -13.95 -6.26 -10.08
CA GLY A 222 -12.95 -7.17 -10.67
C GLY A 222 -13.32 -8.65 -10.53
N MET A 223 -14.59 -8.98 -10.29
CA MET A 223 -15.04 -10.36 -10.06
C MET A 223 -14.98 -11.20 -11.33
N THR A 224 -14.48 -12.44 -11.23
CA THR A 224 -14.50 -13.38 -12.36
C THR A 224 -15.94 -13.75 -12.75
N LYS A 225 -16.22 -13.91 -14.05
CA LYS A 225 -17.54 -14.34 -14.55
C LYS A 225 -18.06 -15.61 -13.86
N ARG A 226 -17.20 -16.62 -13.67
CA ARG A 226 -17.55 -17.87 -12.97
C ARG A 226 -18.05 -17.61 -11.54
N ARG A 227 -17.39 -16.70 -10.81
CA ARG A 227 -17.75 -16.36 -9.41
C ARG A 227 -19.08 -15.60 -9.35
N ALA A 228 -19.31 -14.65 -10.27
CA ALA A 228 -20.59 -13.95 -10.38
C ALA A 228 -21.77 -14.89 -10.68
N VAL A 229 -21.59 -15.81 -11.64
CA VAL A 229 -22.63 -16.82 -11.98
C VAL A 229 -22.91 -17.75 -10.80
N ALA A 230 -21.87 -18.19 -10.08
CA ALA A 230 -22.04 -19.03 -8.89
C ALA A 230 -22.86 -18.33 -7.80
N LEU A 231 -22.60 -17.03 -7.54
CA LEU A 231 -23.36 -16.25 -6.58
C LEU A 231 -24.83 -16.08 -7.01
N ILE A 232 -25.09 -15.82 -8.30
CA ILE A 232 -26.45 -15.71 -8.83
C ILE A 232 -27.21 -17.02 -8.64
N HIS A 233 -26.59 -18.15 -9.00
CA HIS A 233 -27.18 -19.47 -8.82
C HIS A 233 -27.42 -19.80 -7.33
N GLN A 234 -26.49 -19.41 -6.45
CA GLN A 234 -26.63 -19.58 -5.00
C GLN A 234 -27.86 -18.83 -4.48
N VAL A 235 -28.06 -17.57 -4.85
CA VAL A 235 -29.24 -16.77 -4.45
C VAL A 235 -30.54 -17.39 -4.98
N GLN A 236 -30.56 -17.82 -6.24
CA GLN A 236 -31.73 -18.50 -6.83
C GLN A 236 -32.08 -19.80 -6.09
N SER A 237 -31.07 -20.60 -5.73
CA SER A 237 -31.27 -21.86 -5.01
C SER A 237 -31.77 -21.67 -3.57
N THR A 238 -31.35 -20.60 -2.89
CA THR A 238 -31.82 -20.26 -1.54
C THR A 238 -33.28 -19.82 -1.57
N ARG A 239 -33.68 -19.05 -2.59
CA ARG A 239 -35.08 -18.66 -2.78
C ARG A 239 -35.99 -19.85 -3.08
N ALA A 240 -35.54 -20.79 -3.92
CA ALA A 240 -36.35 -21.98 -4.27
C ALA A 240 -36.65 -22.91 -3.09
N LYS A 241 -35.96 -22.75 -1.95
CA LYS A 241 -36.18 -23.50 -0.71
C LYS A 241 -37.08 -22.79 0.30
N GLN A 242 -37.41 -21.51 0.09
CA GLN A 242 -38.33 -20.71 0.90
C GLN A 242 -39.73 -20.75 0.28
#